data_AF-A0A8H6NQ82-F1
#
_entry.id   AF-A0A8H6NQ82-F1
#
_cell.length_a   1.000
_cell.length_b   1.000
_cell.length_c   1.000
_cell.angle_alpha   90.00
_cell.angle_beta   90.00
_cell.angle_gamma   90.00
#
_symmetry.space_group_name_H-M   'P 1'
#
loop_
_entity.id
_entity.type
_entity.pdbx_description
1 polymer ?
#
loop_
_entity_poly.entity_id
_entity_poly.type
_entity_poly.pdbx_seq_one_letter_code
_entity_poly.pdbx_strand_id
1 'polypeptide(L)'
;MAFGWSEIRSLLLVFGPILLPKAISAYRSIRSASQHRGEPIPPPPRVTRALTVLTVLVLFFLVKTLPPFSPENVFRLTQSRLQIPVDVLFNRLSTLRPENVLTAADERLRARFVNLESRLLYLYLGPDALADCPFCKSDEPKSYFYYALPAIVLPHLLNLVAIATVTSATLTGRDGARWRSHATMAAAALCIADASLVNQYDYSANASALRLPEIDFFYWKARALRYIALALLDAGLGALLFLSSTRRAFVQPPSEAERIEASNRALAAVKSKLNALGIVKNTTLRDEELRARSQAYWLHEVRLVREVMEEREVVEGVNDALENRINIQNITADAEAYAQNVFKPLEQSTGEEEQQQQ
;
A
#
# COMPACT_ATOMS: atom_id res chain seq x y z
N MET A 1 2.81 25.89 -18.85
CA MET A 1 2.50 26.59 -17.58
C MET A 1 3.11 25.80 -16.42
N ALA A 2 4.02 26.40 -15.65
CA ALA A 2 4.45 25.82 -14.39
C ALA A 2 3.29 25.97 -13.40
N PHE A 3 2.95 24.94 -12.62
CA PHE A 3 1.99 25.06 -11.52
C PHE A 3 2.48 26.18 -10.59
N GLY A 4 1.80 27.33 -10.62
CA GLY A 4 2.12 28.46 -9.79
C GLY A 4 1.70 28.19 -8.35
N TRP A 5 2.40 28.84 -7.41
CA TRP A 5 2.02 28.84 -5.99
C TRP A 5 0.58 29.33 -5.77
N SER A 6 0.07 30.18 -6.66
CA SER A 6 -1.31 30.66 -6.72
C SER A 6 -2.34 29.54 -6.89
N GLU A 7 -2.11 28.62 -7.81
CA GLU A 7 -3.01 27.51 -8.13
C GLU A 7 -2.99 26.44 -7.02
N ILE A 8 -1.82 26.21 -6.44
CA ILE A 8 -1.66 25.33 -5.27
C ILE A 8 -2.40 25.94 -4.06
N ARG A 9 -2.30 27.26 -3.87
CA ARG A 9 -2.99 27.98 -2.79
C ARG A 9 -4.50 27.95 -2.95
N SER A 10 -5.03 28.11 -4.17
CA SER A 10 -6.48 28.04 -4.41
C SER A 10 -7.02 26.62 -4.21
N LEU A 11 -6.30 25.60 -4.67
CA LEU A 11 -6.62 24.19 -4.37
C LEU A 11 -6.58 23.91 -2.87
N LEU A 12 -5.56 24.38 -2.16
CA LEU A 12 -5.45 24.22 -0.70
C LEU A 12 -6.52 24.99 0.06
N LEU A 13 -6.99 26.15 -0.42
CA LEU A 13 -8.08 26.88 0.22
C LEU A 13 -9.43 26.20 0.04
N VAL A 14 -9.68 25.61 -1.12
CA VAL A 14 -10.95 24.91 -1.42
C VAL A 14 -10.98 23.53 -0.77
N PHE A 15 -9.91 22.74 -0.91
CA PHE A 15 -9.87 21.37 -0.40
C PHE A 15 -9.27 21.26 1.00
N GLY A 16 -8.53 22.26 1.48
CA GLY A 16 -7.91 22.26 2.81
C GLY A 16 -8.90 21.99 3.94
N PRO A 17 -10.07 22.68 4.02
CA PRO A 17 -11.05 22.41 5.07
C PRO A 17 -11.58 20.97 5.09
N ILE A 18 -11.54 20.25 3.96
CA ILE A 18 -12.02 18.87 3.82
C ILE A 18 -10.88 17.87 4.02
N LEU A 19 -9.69 18.15 3.46
CA LEU A 19 -8.53 17.27 3.50
C LEU A 19 -7.75 17.36 4.82
N LEU A 20 -7.62 18.56 5.39
CA LEU A 20 -6.88 18.81 6.62
C LEU A 20 -7.41 17.98 7.82
N PRO A 21 -8.73 17.94 8.12
CA PRO A 21 -9.22 17.11 9.22
C PRO A 21 -9.01 15.62 8.98
N LYS A 22 -9.08 15.15 7.72
CA LYS A 22 -8.76 13.75 7.38
C LYS A 22 -7.27 13.44 7.49
N ALA A 23 -6.40 14.35 7.08
CA ALA A 23 -4.96 14.22 7.24
C ALA A 23 -4.54 14.23 8.71
N ILE A 24 -5.14 15.12 9.53
CA ILE A 24 -4.93 15.17 10.98
C ILE A 24 -5.47 13.90 11.64
N SER A 25 -6.65 13.42 11.25
CA SER A 25 -7.22 12.16 11.74
C SER A 25 -6.32 10.96 11.37
N ALA A 26 -5.85 10.89 10.13
CA ALA A 26 -4.89 9.88 9.69
C ALA A 26 -3.59 9.96 10.49
N TYR A 27 -3.01 11.15 10.65
CA TYR A 27 -1.82 11.37 11.47
C TYR A 27 -2.02 10.96 12.93
N ARG A 28 -3.15 11.34 13.54
CA ARG A 28 -3.50 10.94 14.90
C ARG A 28 -3.70 9.43 15.00
N SER A 29 -4.32 8.79 14.00
CA SER A 29 -4.49 7.32 13.96
C SER A 29 -3.16 6.59 13.84
N ILE A 30 -2.20 7.12 13.07
CA ILE A 30 -0.84 6.58 12.98
C ILE A 30 -0.13 6.75 14.33
N ARG A 31 -0.28 7.91 14.97
CA ARG A 31 0.33 8.20 16.28
C ARG A 31 -0.28 7.35 17.40
N SER A 32 -1.60 7.15 17.42
CA SER A 32 -2.28 6.33 18.44
C SER A 32 -2.07 4.83 18.22
N ALA A 33 -2.00 4.37 16.96
CA ALA A 33 -1.59 3.01 16.62
C ALA A 33 -0.14 2.74 17.04
N SER A 34 0.73 3.75 17.00
CA SER A 34 2.10 3.62 17.50
C SER A 34 2.22 3.45 19.02
N GLN A 35 1.17 3.79 19.78
CA GLN A 35 1.13 3.60 21.24
C GLN A 35 0.64 2.20 21.65
N HIS A 36 -0.07 1.50 20.76
CA HIS A 36 -0.59 0.14 20.97
C HIS A 36 0.11 -0.86 20.05
N ARG A 37 1.45 -0.75 19.92
CA ARG A 37 2.25 -1.62 19.05
C ARG A 37 2.07 -3.08 19.46
N GLY A 38 1.29 -3.83 18.69
CA GLY A 38 1.52 -5.26 18.55
C GLY A 38 2.94 -5.50 18.04
N GLU A 39 3.53 -6.64 18.39
CA GLU A 39 4.86 -6.99 17.93
C GLU A 39 4.91 -7.03 16.38
N PRO A 40 5.91 -6.40 15.73
CA PRO A 40 5.96 -6.36 14.27
C PRO A 40 6.01 -7.78 13.69
N ILE A 41 5.01 -8.11 12.88
CA ILE A 41 4.90 -9.42 12.24
C ILE A 41 5.55 -9.34 10.84
N PRO A 42 6.26 -10.38 10.38
CA PRO A 42 6.69 -10.44 8.98
C PRO A 42 5.49 -10.36 8.03
N PRO A 43 5.65 -9.73 6.85
CA PRO A 43 4.55 -9.60 5.90
C PRO A 43 4.06 -10.99 5.45
N PRO A 44 2.74 -11.22 5.40
CA PRO A 44 2.18 -12.47 4.90
C PRO A 44 2.68 -12.76 3.48
N PRO A 45 2.91 -14.04 3.10
CA PRO A 45 3.50 -14.38 1.80
C PRO A 45 2.68 -13.88 0.61
N ARG A 46 1.35 -13.78 0.78
CA ARG A 46 0.42 -13.19 -0.19
C ARG A 46 0.68 -11.69 -0.42
N VAL A 47 0.90 -10.94 0.66
CA VAL A 47 1.22 -9.51 0.59
C VAL A 47 2.62 -9.30 0.03
N THR A 48 3.59 -10.14 0.37
CA THR A 48 4.93 -10.09 -0.25
C THR A 48 4.87 -10.23 -1.77
N ARG A 49 4.07 -11.16 -2.30
CA ARG A 49 3.87 -11.29 -3.76
C ARG A 49 3.26 -10.02 -4.37
N ALA A 50 2.24 -9.46 -3.74
CA ALA A 50 1.67 -8.18 -4.14
C ALA A 50 2.68 -7.04 -4.15
N LEU A 51 3.51 -6.93 -3.11
CA LEU A 51 4.59 -5.95 -3.02
C LEU A 51 5.61 -6.15 -4.15
N THR A 52 5.99 -7.39 -4.47
CA THR A 52 6.90 -7.65 -5.60
C THR A 52 6.32 -7.18 -6.93
N VAL A 53 5.02 -7.40 -7.18
CA VAL A 53 4.34 -6.92 -8.40
C VAL A 53 4.38 -5.39 -8.46
N LEU A 54 4.04 -4.71 -7.36
CA LEU A 54 4.10 -3.24 -7.29
C LEU A 54 5.52 -2.72 -7.49
N THR A 55 6.54 -3.35 -6.88
CA THR A 55 7.94 -2.96 -7.09
C THR A 55 8.35 -3.10 -8.55
N VAL A 56 7.98 -4.20 -9.21
CA VAL A 56 8.25 -4.39 -10.64
C VAL A 56 7.56 -3.32 -11.50
N LEU A 57 6.32 -2.96 -11.18
CA LEU A 57 5.59 -1.89 -11.89
C LEU A 57 6.22 -0.52 -11.70
N VAL A 58 6.61 -0.18 -10.46
CA VAL A 58 7.34 1.05 -10.15
C VAL A 58 8.62 1.12 -10.98
N LEU A 59 9.42 0.06 -10.98
CA LEU A 59 10.65 -0.01 -11.77
C LEU A 59 10.36 0.12 -13.27
N PHE A 60 9.32 -0.56 -13.76
CA PHE A 60 8.92 -0.46 -15.16
C PHE A 60 8.57 0.99 -15.57
N PHE A 61 7.77 1.69 -14.76
CA PHE A 61 7.42 3.08 -15.05
C PHE A 61 8.63 4.01 -14.95
N LEU A 62 9.51 3.83 -13.96
CA LEU A 62 10.75 4.60 -13.85
C LEU A 62 11.66 4.36 -15.06
N VAL A 63 11.82 3.12 -15.51
CA VAL A 63 12.58 2.79 -16.72
C VAL A 63 11.97 3.48 -17.96
N LYS A 64 10.64 3.54 -18.08
CA LYS A 64 9.96 4.26 -19.17
C LYS A 64 10.18 5.79 -19.18
N THR A 65 10.69 6.37 -18.08
CA THR A 65 11.10 7.79 -18.07
C THR A 65 12.47 8.03 -18.70
N LEU A 66 13.29 6.99 -18.86
CA LEU A 66 14.65 7.13 -19.35
C LEU A 66 14.67 7.48 -20.86
N PRO A 67 15.68 8.25 -21.32
CA PRO A 67 15.81 8.66 -22.72
C PRO A 67 15.65 7.56 -23.79
N PRO A 68 16.22 6.33 -23.65
CA PRO A 68 16.08 5.30 -24.69
C PRO A 68 14.65 4.77 -24.87
N PHE A 69 13.75 5.00 -23.91
CA PHE A 69 12.35 4.57 -23.99
C PHE A 69 11.37 5.71 -24.32
N SER A 70 11.92 6.90 -24.57
CA SER A 70 11.20 8.08 -25.01
C SER A 70 11.39 8.27 -26.51
N PRO A 71 10.35 8.63 -27.27
CA PRO A 71 10.53 8.87 -28.69
C PRO A 71 11.47 10.05 -28.92
N GLU A 72 12.24 9.98 -29.99
CA GLU A 72 13.24 11.00 -30.30
C GLU A 72 12.59 12.35 -30.58
N ASN A 73 13.28 13.42 -30.18
CA ASN A 73 12.86 14.77 -30.48
C ASN A 73 13.69 15.35 -31.62
N VAL A 74 13.11 15.47 -32.81
CA VAL A 74 13.78 15.96 -34.02
C VAL A 74 14.42 17.34 -33.83
N PHE A 75 13.75 18.30 -33.17
CA PHE A 75 14.31 19.64 -32.94
C PHE A 75 15.48 19.63 -31.95
N ARG A 76 15.41 18.80 -30.91
CA ARG A 76 16.51 18.64 -29.95
C ARG A 76 17.68 17.87 -30.55
N LEU A 77 17.41 16.85 -31.35
CA LEU A 77 18.44 16.02 -32.00
C LEU A 77 19.23 16.84 -33.02
N THR A 78 18.54 17.62 -33.85
CA THR A 78 19.15 18.47 -34.89
C THR A 78 19.58 19.85 -34.41
N GLN A 79 19.40 20.15 -33.11
CA GLN A 79 19.68 21.47 -32.49
C GLN A 79 19.06 22.64 -33.28
N SER A 80 17.83 22.48 -33.77
CA SER A 80 17.19 23.41 -34.69
C SER A 80 16.06 24.20 -34.03
N ARG A 81 15.95 25.49 -34.37
CA ARG A 81 14.83 26.35 -33.93
C ARG A 81 13.51 25.94 -34.58
N LEU A 82 12.39 26.28 -33.95
CA LEU A 82 11.06 25.91 -34.43
C LEU A 82 10.73 26.46 -35.84
N GLN A 83 11.26 27.63 -36.20
CA GLN A 83 11.01 28.35 -37.46
C GLN A 83 11.90 27.89 -38.63
N ILE A 84 12.74 26.87 -38.45
CA ILE A 84 13.63 26.36 -39.51
C ILE A 84 12.81 25.88 -40.74
N PRO A 85 13.28 26.05 -41.98
CA PRO A 85 12.63 25.43 -43.14
C PRO A 85 12.58 23.90 -43.00
N VAL A 86 11.48 23.29 -43.42
CA VAL A 86 11.23 21.84 -43.26
C VAL A 86 12.32 21.03 -43.95
N ASP A 87 12.67 21.39 -45.18
CA ASP A 87 13.67 20.67 -45.94
C ASP A 87 15.04 20.71 -45.26
N VAL A 88 15.42 21.85 -44.69
CA VAL A 88 16.69 21.98 -43.95
C VAL A 88 16.69 21.12 -42.69
N LEU A 89 15.56 21.06 -41.97
CA LEU A 89 15.42 20.23 -40.78
C LEU A 89 15.60 18.74 -41.11
N PHE A 90 14.90 18.25 -42.12
CA PHE A 90 14.97 16.84 -42.51
C PHE A 90 16.26 16.50 -43.25
N ASN A 91 16.91 17.44 -43.93
CA ASN A 91 18.25 17.22 -44.48
C ASN A 91 19.27 17.03 -43.34
N ARG A 92 19.22 17.85 -42.28
CA ARG A 92 20.02 17.65 -41.07
C ARG A 92 19.69 16.36 -40.34
N LEU A 93 18.41 15.97 -40.30
CA LEU A 93 18.02 14.70 -39.70
C LEU A 93 18.61 13.52 -40.50
N SER A 94 18.57 13.58 -41.83
CA SER A 94 19.14 12.53 -42.68
C SER A 94 20.62 12.30 -42.39
N THR A 95 21.41 13.36 -42.17
CA THR A 95 22.84 13.23 -41.82
C THR A 95 23.11 12.55 -40.47
N LEU A 96 22.10 12.46 -39.60
CA LEU A 96 22.18 11.78 -38.31
C LEU A 96 21.65 10.34 -38.37
N ARG A 97 21.03 9.93 -39.48
CA ARG A 97 20.52 8.57 -39.69
C ARG A 97 21.59 7.67 -40.31
N PRO A 98 21.51 6.35 -40.09
CA PRO A 98 22.32 5.39 -40.83
C PRO A 98 22.16 5.61 -42.34
N GLU A 99 23.26 5.51 -43.08
CA GLU A 99 23.30 5.64 -44.55
C GLU A 99 22.89 7.02 -45.11
N ASN A 100 22.70 8.02 -44.25
CA ASN A 100 22.20 9.36 -44.61
C ASN A 100 20.79 9.35 -45.24
N VAL A 101 19.96 8.35 -44.92
CA VAL A 101 18.61 8.20 -45.48
C VAL A 101 17.55 8.41 -44.39
N LEU A 102 16.48 9.11 -44.73
CA LEU A 102 15.33 9.28 -43.84
C LEU A 102 14.60 7.95 -43.65
N THR A 103 14.18 7.67 -42.41
CA THR A 103 13.35 6.49 -42.17
C THR A 103 11.92 6.71 -42.69
N ALA A 104 11.16 5.64 -42.93
CA ALA A 104 9.76 5.74 -43.33
C ALA A 104 8.88 6.52 -42.32
N ALA A 105 9.28 6.54 -41.05
CA ALA A 105 8.62 7.36 -40.02
C ALA A 105 8.97 8.85 -40.17
N ASP A 106 10.25 9.15 -40.45
CA ASP A 106 10.70 10.52 -40.70
C ASP A 106 10.03 11.10 -41.96
N GLU A 107 9.83 10.30 -43.02
CA GLU A 107 9.13 10.73 -44.25
C GLU A 107 7.65 11.04 -44.00
N ARG A 108 6.95 10.19 -43.24
CA ARG A 108 5.57 10.44 -42.81
C ARG A 108 5.46 11.73 -41.99
N LEU A 109 6.40 11.94 -41.07
CA LEU A 109 6.44 13.16 -40.27
C LEU A 109 6.74 14.39 -41.13
N ARG A 110 7.67 14.29 -42.08
CA ARG A 110 8.00 15.37 -43.03
C ARG A 110 6.79 15.82 -43.82
N ALA A 111 5.98 14.87 -44.31
CA ALA A 111 4.76 15.17 -45.05
C ALA A 111 3.71 15.96 -44.24
N ARG A 112 3.78 15.91 -42.91
CA ARG A 112 2.85 16.59 -42.00
C ARG A 112 3.33 17.96 -41.52
N PHE A 113 4.62 18.28 -41.68
CA PHE A 113 5.20 19.58 -41.27
C PHE A 113 4.91 20.70 -42.29
N VAL A 114 3.64 20.98 -42.57
CA VAL A 114 3.25 21.97 -43.61
C VAL A 114 3.31 23.41 -43.09
N ASN A 115 2.88 23.65 -41.86
CA ASN A 115 2.74 24.98 -41.26
C ASN A 115 3.34 25.03 -39.85
N LEU A 116 3.45 26.23 -39.25
CA LEU A 116 3.93 26.38 -37.87
C LEU A 116 3.04 25.59 -36.89
N GLU A 117 1.74 25.58 -37.12
CA GLU A 117 0.75 24.88 -36.28
C GLU A 117 1.04 23.38 -36.15
N SER A 118 1.36 22.69 -37.25
CA SER A 118 1.75 21.28 -37.24
C SER A 118 2.99 21.01 -36.37
N ARG A 119 3.92 21.97 -36.31
CA ARG A 119 5.13 21.85 -35.47
C ARG A 119 4.82 22.11 -34.00
N LEU A 120 3.87 22.99 -33.69
CA LEU A 120 3.40 23.19 -32.33
C LEU A 120 2.65 21.94 -31.83
N LEU A 121 1.79 21.36 -32.67
CA LEU A 121 1.10 20.10 -32.40
C LEU A 121 2.07 18.93 -32.17
N TYR A 122 3.19 18.89 -32.91
CA TYR A 122 4.27 17.94 -32.66
C TYR A 122 4.87 18.07 -31.25
N LEU A 123 5.10 19.30 -30.77
CA LEU A 123 5.63 19.53 -29.41
C LEU A 123 4.62 19.22 -28.31
N TYR A 124 3.32 19.33 -28.63
CA TYR A 124 2.20 19.12 -27.73
C TYR A 124 1.82 17.62 -27.59
N LEU A 125 1.57 16.94 -28.71
CA LEU A 125 1.04 15.56 -28.74
C LEU A 125 2.04 14.50 -29.21
N GLY A 126 3.22 14.93 -29.68
CA GLY A 126 4.33 14.05 -30.04
C GLY A 126 4.34 13.58 -31.49
N PRO A 127 5.37 12.79 -31.86
CA PRO A 127 5.60 12.35 -33.25
C PRO A 127 4.49 11.43 -33.77
N ASP A 128 4.11 10.40 -32.99
CA ASP A 128 3.18 9.36 -33.44
C ASP A 128 1.79 9.94 -33.75
N ALA A 129 1.31 10.86 -32.91
CA ALA A 129 0.02 11.51 -33.10
C ALA A 129 -0.04 12.31 -34.41
N LEU A 130 1.07 12.97 -34.76
CA LEU A 130 1.14 13.80 -35.95
C LEU A 130 1.42 12.98 -37.22
N ALA A 131 2.31 11.99 -37.14
CA ALA A 131 2.72 11.19 -38.29
C ALA A 131 1.64 10.19 -38.73
N ASP A 132 0.98 9.53 -37.77
CA ASP A 132 0.14 8.36 -38.05
C ASP A 132 -1.36 8.63 -38.03
N CYS A 133 -1.81 9.81 -37.60
CA CYS A 133 -3.24 10.11 -37.59
C CYS A 133 -3.80 10.23 -39.04
N PRO A 134 -4.79 9.41 -39.44
CA PRO A 134 -5.29 9.41 -40.81
C PRO A 134 -6.31 10.53 -41.07
N PHE A 135 -7.09 10.95 -40.06
CA PHE A 135 -8.19 11.91 -40.20
C PHE A 135 -7.89 13.31 -39.63
N CYS A 136 -6.74 13.49 -38.98
CA CYS A 136 -6.43 14.75 -38.31
C CYS A 136 -6.00 15.85 -39.29
N LYS A 137 -6.39 17.09 -38.98
CA LYS A 137 -6.05 18.30 -39.74
C LYS A 137 -5.48 19.35 -38.81
N SER A 138 -4.47 20.11 -39.27
CA SER A 138 -3.82 21.15 -38.45
C SER A 138 -4.79 22.22 -37.97
N ASP A 139 -5.85 22.49 -38.75
CA ASP A 139 -6.83 23.53 -38.46
C ASP A 139 -7.79 23.13 -37.33
N GLU A 140 -7.85 21.84 -37.00
CA GLU A 140 -8.66 21.32 -35.90
C GLU A 140 -7.78 20.54 -34.90
N PRO A 141 -7.09 21.24 -33.98
CA PRO A 141 -6.15 20.65 -33.02
C PRO A 141 -6.75 19.54 -32.14
N LYS A 142 -8.06 19.63 -31.86
CA LYS A 142 -8.79 18.62 -31.08
C LYS A 142 -8.81 17.24 -31.75
N SER A 143 -8.78 17.18 -33.09
CA SER A 143 -8.73 15.91 -33.81
C SER A 143 -7.51 15.08 -33.42
N TYR A 144 -6.34 15.72 -33.30
CA TYR A 144 -5.11 15.09 -32.83
C TYR A 144 -5.19 14.68 -31.35
N PHE A 145 -5.82 15.49 -30.50
CA PHE A 145 -6.00 15.14 -29.09
C PHE A 145 -6.84 13.87 -28.93
N TYR A 146 -7.97 13.75 -29.65
CA TYR A 146 -8.80 12.56 -29.59
C TYR A 146 -8.08 11.31 -30.11
N TYR A 147 -7.24 11.46 -31.14
CA TYR A 147 -6.39 10.37 -31.63
C TYR A 147 -5.31 9.96 -30.61
N ALA A 148 -4.72 10.93 -29.89
CA ALA A 148 -3.68 10.67 -28.88
C ALA A 148 -4.24 10.18 -27.54
N LEU A 149 -5.53 10.43 -27.26
CA LEU A 149 -6.16 10.13 -25.97
C LEU A 149 -6.04 8.65 -25.55
N PRO A 150 -6.23 7.65 -26.42
CA PRO A 150 -5.98 6.26 -26.07
C PRO A 150 -4.55 6.01 -25.60
N ALA A 151 -3.54 6.60 -26.25
CA ALA A 151 -2.14 6.45 -25.83
C ALA A 151 -1.84 7.13 -24.49
N ILE A 152 -2.58 8.18 -24.14
CA ILE A 152 -2.49 8.87 -22.84
C ILE A 152 -3.16 8.02 -21.74
N VAL A 153 -4.36 7.49 -22.01
CA VAL A 153 -5.19 6.77 -21.03
C VAL A 153 -4.76 5.33 -20.81
N LEU A 154 -4.24 4.65 -21.85
CA LEU A 154 -3.85 3.24 -21.79
C LEU A 154 -2.91 2.89 -20.62
N PRO A 155 -1.80 3.62 -20.34
CA PRO A 155 -0.95 3.31 -19.19
C PRO A 155 -1.70 3.41 -17.85
N HIS A 156 -2.68 4.32 -17.72
CA HIS A 156 -3.52 4.39 -16.51
C HIS A 156 -4.47 3.22 -16.39
N LEU A 157 -5.07 2.77 -17.50
CA LEU A 157 -5.95 1.59 -17.49
C LEU A 157 -5.17 0.32 -17.14
N LEU A 158 -3.97 0.13 -17.70
CA LEU A 158 -3.10 -0.98 -17.35
C LEU A 158 -2.72 -0.94 -15.87
N ASN A 159 -2.38 0.24 -15.35
CA ASN A 159 -2.07 0.37 -13.92
C ASN A 159 -3.29 0.14 -13.03
N LEU A 160 -4.47 0.62 -13.43
CA LEU A 160 -5.72 0.39 -12.71
C LEU A 160 -6.03 -1.12 -12.60
N VAL A 161 -5.84 -1.87 -13.69
CA VAL A 161 -5.99 -3.32 -13.68
C VAL A 161 -4.97 -3.95 -12.72
N ALA A 162 -3.71 -3.53 -12.77
CA ALA A 162 -2.69 -4.04 -11.86
C ALA A 162 -3.02 -3.75 -10.39
N ILE A 163 -3.36 -2.51 -10.03
CA ILE A 163 -3.82 -2.12 -8.70
C ILE A 163 -5.04 -2.94 -8.27
N ALA A 164 -6.02 -3.11 -9.15
CA ALA A 164 -7.22 -3.90 -8.87
C ALA A 164 -6.88 -5.39 -8.64
N THR A 165 -5.90 -5.96 -9.34
CA THR A 165 -5.47 -7.34 -9.07
C THR A 165 -4.72 -7.45 -7.74
N VAL A 166 -3.81 -6.52 -7.46
CA VAL A 166 -3.00 -6.52 -6.23
C VAL A 166 -3.85 -6.30 -4.98
N THR A 167 -4.88 -5.46 -5.06
CA THR A 167 -5.82 -5.17 -3.96
C THR A 167 -7.03 -6.13 -3.93
N SER A 168 -7.05 -7.18 -4.74
CA SER A 168 -8.13 -8.16 -4.72
C SER A 168 -8.10 -9.02 -3.45
N ALA A 169 -9.27 -9.28 -2.87
CA ALA A 169 -9.40 -10.13 -1.68
C ALA A 169 -8.85 -11.55 -1.92
N THR A 170 -8.90 -12.04 -3.17
CA THR A 170 -8.37 -13.34 -3.56
C THR A 170 -6.85 -13.40 -3.48
N LEU A 171 -6.15 -12.31 -3.79
CA LEU A 171 -4.68 -12.29 -3.84
C LEU A 171 -4.07 -11.87 -2.50
N THR A 172 -4.54 -10.77 -1.92
CA THR A 172 -3.95 -10.16 -0.71
C THR A 172 -4.80 -10.32 0.54
N GLY A 173 -5.97 -10.94 0.44
CA GLY A 173 -6.87 -11.10 1.59
C GLY A 173 -7.46 -9.76 2.05
N ARG A 174 -7.80 -9.69 3.34
CA ARG A 174 -8.41 -8.51 3.95
C ARG A 174 -7.49 -7.28 3.92
N ASP A 175 -6.19 -7.50 4.05
CA ASP A 175 -5.18 -6.43 4.11
C ASP A 175 -5.14 -5.58 2.84
N GLY A 176 -5.29 -6.20 1.66
CA GLY A 176 -5.33 -5.47 0.40
C GLY A 176 -6.73 -5.03 -0.01
N ALA A 177 -7.76 -5.82 0.30
CA ALA A 177 -9.15 -5.51 -0.07
C ALA A 177 -9.63 -4.15 0.46
N ARG A 178 -9.20 -3.78 1.67
CA ARG A 178 -9.57 -2.50 2.30
C ARG A 178 -9.06 -1.27 1.55
N TRP A 179 -7.92 -1.39 0.85
CA TRP A 179 -7.30 -0.29 0.11
C TRP A 179 -7.82 -0.18 -1.32
N ARG A 180 -8.58 -1.17 -1.80
CA ARG A 180 -9.06 -1.27 -3.18
C ARG A 180 -9.80 -0.01 -3.62
N SER A 181 -10.84 0.41 -2.90
CA SER A 181 -11.68 1.55 -3.28
C SER A 181 -10.87 2.85 -3.37
N HIS A 182 -10.02 3.10 -2.38
CA HIS A 182 -9.13 4.26 -2.35
C HIS A 182 -8.12 4.24 -3.49
N ALA A 183 -7.49 3.09 -3.73
CA ALA A 183 -6.51 2.93 -4.80
C ALA A 183 -7.14 3.07 -6.19
N THR A 184 -8.34 2.50 -6.41
CA THR A 184 -9.08 2.65 -7.68
C THR A 184 -9.52 4.09 -7.92
N MET A 185 -9.97 4.79 -6.87
CA MET A 185 -10.37 6.19 -6.97
C MET A 185 -9.17 7.09 -7.24
N ALA A 186 -8.03 6.85 -6.58
CA ALA A 186 -6.79 7.57 -6.83
C ALA A 186 -6.26 7.34 -8.25
N ALA A 187 -6.28 6.11 -8.76
CA ALA A 187 -5.89 5.78 -10.12
C ALA A 187 -6.80 6.45 -11.17
N ALA A 188 -8.12 6.43 -10.97
CA ALA A 188 -9.08 7.10 -11.85
C ALA A 188 -8.89 8.63 -11.82
N ALA A 189 -8.71 9.22 -10.64
CA ALA A 189 -8.44 10.65 -10.49
C ALA A 189 -7.14 11.06 -11.20
N LEU A 190 -6.09 10.25 -11.07
CA LEU A 190 -4.82 10.51 -11.75
C LEU A 190 -4.95 10.46 -13.28
N CYS A 191 -5.72 9.51 -13.82
CA CYS A 191 -6.01 9.42 -15.25
C CYS A 191 -6.75 10.67 -15.75
N ILE A 192 -7.77 11.12 -15.03
CA ILE A 192 -8.55 12.32 -15.38
C ILE A 192 -7.65 13.55 -15.31
N ALA A 193 -6.84 13.68 -14.25
CA ALA A 193 -5.92 14.78 -14.08
C ALA A 193 -4.92 14.89 -15.24
N ASP A 194 -4.29 13.79 -15.63
CA ASP A 194 -3.34 13.74 -16.76
C ASP A 194 -4.02 14.09 -18.09
N ALA A 195 -5.17 13.49 -18.41
CA ALA A 195 -5.91 13.83 -19.62
C ALA A 195 -6.34 15.30 -19.65
N SER A 196 -6.76 15.85 -18.50
CA SER A 196 -7.16 17.26 -18.38
C SER A 196 -5.97 18.21 -18.52
N LEU A 197 -4.81 17.85 -17.97
CA LEU A 197 -3.57 18.62 -18.07
C LEU A 197 -3.10 18.71 -19.52
N VAL A 198 -3.21 17.61 -20.28
CA VAL A 198 -2.91 17.64 -21.72
C VAL A 198 -3.94 18.50 -22.45
N ASN A 199 -5.24 18.26 -22.26
CA ASN A 199 -6.32 18.97 -22.96
C ASN A 199 -6.33 20.49 -22.75
N GLN A 200 -5.94 20.95 -21.55
CA GLN A 200 -5.95 22.38 -21.19
C GLN A 200 -4.62 23.09 -21.49
N TYR A 201 -3.61 22.37 -22.00
CA TYR A 201 -2.31 22.95 -22.25
C TYR A 201 -2.34 23.93 -23.43
N ASP A 202 -1.94 25.18 -23.18
CA ASP A 202 -1.75 26.17 -24.23
C ASP A 202 -0.42 25.95 -24.96
N TYR A 203 -0.49 25.24 -26.08
CA TYR A 203 0.65 24.98 -26.94
C TYR A 203 1.02 26.16 -27.84
N SER A 204 0.14 27.15 -27.98
CA SER A 204 0.36 28.33 -28.84
C SER A 204 1.46 29.23 -28.30
N ALA A 205 1.73 29.17 -26.99
CA ALA A 205 2.82 29.88 -26.34
C ALA A 205 4.21 29.60 -26.97
N ASN A 206 4.42 28.41 -27.54
CA ASN A 206 5.67 28.06 -28.23
C ASN A 206 5.84 28.78 -29.58
N ALA A 207 4.80 29.42 -30.13
CA ALA A 207 4.89 30.13 -31.41
C ALA A 207 5.82 31.35 -31.35
N SER A 208 5.93 31.99 -30.17
CA SER A 208 6.79 33.16 -29.95
C SER A 208 8.25 32.81 -29.60
N ALA A 209 8.55 31.53 -29.38
CA ALA A 209 9.91 31.09 -29.02
C ALA A 209 10.87 31.24 -30.21
N LEU A 210 11.93 32.04 -30.03
CA LEU A 210 12.92 32.32 -31.07
C LEU A 210 14.13 31.39 -30.97
N ARG A 211 14.42 30.89 -29.78
CA ARG A 211 15.58 30.04 -29.50
C ARG A 211 15.15 28.66 -29.01
N LEU A 212 15.96 27.64 -29.30
CA LEU A 212 15.74 26.27 -28.85
C LEU A 212 15.49 26.11 -27.33
N PRO A 213 16.26 26.74 -26.41
CA PRO A 213 16.03 26.60 -24.97
C PRO A 213 14.72 27.26 -24.48
N GLU A 214 14.11 28.15 -25.26
CA GLU A 214 12.84 28.80 -24.93
C GLU A 214 11.64 27.90 -25.27
N ILE A 215 11.85 26.84 -26.06
CA ILE A 215 10.79 25.93 -26.49
C ILE A 215 10.41 24.98 -25.35
N ASP A 216 9.12 24.95 -25.02
CA ASP A 216 8.58 23.97 -24.09
C ASP A 216 8.27 22.64 -24.78
N PHE A 217 9.11 21.64 -24.53
CA PHE A 217 8.93 20.27 -24.99
C PHE A 217 7.89 19.51 -24.16
N PHE A 218 6.64 19.99 -24.20
CA PHE A 218 5.57 19.53 -23.33
C PHE A 218 5.30 18.04 -23.43
N TYR A 219 5.18 17.47 -24.64
CA TYR A 219 4.89 16.05 -24.83
C TYR A 219 5.83 15.14 -24.01
N TRP A 220 7.14 15.38 -24.09
CA TRP A 220 8.15 14.59 -23.37
C TRP A 220 8.07 14.81 -21.86
N LYS A 221 7.85 16.06 -21.41
CA LYS A 221 7.69 16.38 -19.98
C LYS A 221 6.43 15.73 -19.41
N ALA A 222 5.30 15.85 -20.09
CA ALA A 222 4.02 15.26 -19.70
C ALA A 222 4.10 13.73 -19.66
N ARG A 223 4.74 13.10 -20.66
CA ARG A 223 5.01 11.65 -20.67
C ARG A 223 5.86 11.21 -19.48
N ALA A 224 6.95 11.92 -19.16
CA ALA A 224 7.78 11.61 -18.00
C ALA A 224 7.00 11.78 -16.68
N LEU A 225 6.27 12.90 -16.54
CA LEU A 225 5.44 13.19 -15.38
C LEU A 225 4.37 12.10 -15.16
N ARG A 226 3.73 11.62 -16.23
CA ARG A 226 2.74 10.53 -16.19
C ARG A 226 3.32 9.27 -15.57
N TYR A 227 4.47 8.81 -16.06
CA TYR A 227 5.10 7.59 -15.53
C TYR A 227 5.64 7.78 -14.11
N ILE A 228 6.16 8.95 -13.77
CA ILE A 228 6.56 9.27 -12.39
C ILE A 228 5.34 9.25 -11.46
N ALA A 229 4.22 9.85 -11.87
CA ALA A 229 3.01 9.90 -11.05
C ALA A 229 2.41 8.50 -10.82
N LEU A 230 2.41 7.65 -11.85
CA LEU A 230 2.02 6.24 -11.72
C LEU A 230 2.94 5.48 -10.76
N ALA A 231 4.26 5.64 -10.91
CA ALA A 231 5.23 5.03 -10.00
C ALA A 231 5.05 5.49 -8.54
N LEU A 232 4.76 6.78 -8.31
CA LEU A 232 4.49 7.31 -6.97
C LEU A 232 3.21 6.75 -6.37
N LEU A 233 2.15 6.59 -7.18
CA LEU A 233 0.90 5.97 -6.74
C LEU A 233 1.13 4.53 -6.29
N ASP A 234 1.85 3.73 -7.10
CA ASP A 234 2.13 2.33 -6.82
C ASP A 234 3.07 2.16 -5.62
N ALA A 235 4.09 3.01 -5.50
CA ALA A 235 4.98 3.04 -4.34
C ALA A 235 4.24 3.42 -3.06
N GLY A 236 3.34 4.41 -3.14
CA GLY A 236 2.47 4.80 -2.03
C GLY A 236 1.54 3.67 -1.60
N LEU A 237 0.91 2.98 -2.55
CA LEU A 237 0.07 1.81 -2.27
C LEU A 237 0.88 0.67 -1.64
N GLY A 238 2.06 0.39 -2.17
CA GLY A 238 2.98 -0.62 -1.63
C GLY A 238 3.38 -0.30 -0.19
N ALA A 239 3.70 0.97 0.11
CA ALA A 239 4.00 1.41 1.47
C ALA A 239 2.79 1.22 2.41
N LEU A 240 1.58 1.57 1.97
CA LEU A 240 0.36 1.37 2.76
C LEU A 240 0.08 -0.11 3.04
N LEU A 241 0.25 -0.99 2.04
CA LEU A 241 0.10 -2.45 2.20
C LEU A 241 1.14 -3.04 3.14
N PHE A 242 2.39 -2.61 3.03
CA PHE A 242 3.47 -3.05 3.91
C PHE A 242 3.21 -2.63 5.36
N LEU A 243 2.88 -1.36 5.58
CA LEU A 243 2.62 -0.82 6.91
C LEU A 243 1.40 -1.48 7.56
N SER A 244 0.35 -1.75 6.78
CA SER A 244 -0.86 -2.39 7.29
C SER A 244 -0.68 -3.85 7.63
N SER A 245 -0.03 -4.60 6.75
CA SER A 245 0.14 -6.06 6.92
C SER A 245 1.14 -6.43 8.01
N THR A 246 2.12 -5.56 8.29
CA THR A 246 3.12 -5.77 9.34
C THR A 246 2.69 -5.24 10.71
N ARG A 247 1.43 -4.83 10.87
CA ARG A 247 0.87 -4.18 12.07
C ARG A 247 1.64 -2.94 12.53
N ARG A 248 2.37 -2.27 11.63
CA ARG A 248 3.16 -1.07 11.95
C ARG A 248 2.31 0.20 11.94
N ALA A 249 1.27 0.25 11.12
CA ALA A 249 0.30 1.34 11.10
C ALA A 249 -1.05 0.86 10.53
N PHE A 250 -2.13 1.59 10.83
CA PHE A 250 -3.48 1.28 10.33
C PHE A 250 -3.94 -0.13 10.69
N VAL A 251 -3.61 -0.57 11.90
CA VAL A 251 -4.09 -1.83 12.44
C VAL A 251 -5.60 -1.71 12.65
N GLN A 252 -6.33 -2.73 12.18
CA GLN A 252 -7.78 -2.74 12.26
C GLN A 252 -8.18 -3.81 13.25
N PRO A 253 -9.06 -3.47 14.21
CA PRO A 253 -9.66 -4.49 15.03
C PRO A 253 -10.49 -5.46 14.15
N PRO A 254 -10.42 -6.79 14.33
CA PRO A 254 -11.38 -7.79 13.94
C PRO A 254 -12.77 -7.31 14.19
N SER A 255 -13.62 -7.88 13.37
CA SER A 255 -15.04 -7.68 13.50
C SER A 255 -15.52 -8.24 14.84
N GLU A 256 -16.58 -7.64 15.38
CA GLU A 256 -17.25 -8.16 16.57
C GLU A 256 -17.65 -9.63 16.40
N ALA A 257 -18.01 -10.04 15.18
CA ALA A 257 -18.29 -11.42 14.84
C ALA A 257 -17.07 -12.34 15.00
N GLU A 258 -15.89 -11.93 14.53
CA GLU A 258 -14.64 -12.70 14.71
C GLU A 258 -14.25 -12.79 16.20
N ARG A 259 -14.47 -11.71 16.96
CA ARG A 259 -14.33 -11.67 18.44
C ARG A 259 -15.18 -12.76 19.08
N ILE A 260 -16.48 -12.73 18.77
CA ILE A 260 -17.46 -13.66 19.36
C ILE A 260 -17.16 -15.10 18.94
N GLU A 261 -16.80 -15.32 17.68
CA GLU A 261 -16.50 -16.66 17.17
C GLU A 261 -15.29 -17.27 17.86
N ALA A 262 -14.23 -16.49 18.01
CA ALA A 262 -13.00 -16.99 18.60
C ALA A 262 -13.19 -17.19 20.12
N SER A 263 -13.90 -16.28 20.81
CA SER A 263 -14.29 -16.45 22.22
C SER A 263 -15.14 -17.72 22.41
N ASN A 264 -16.04 -18.02 21.46
CA ASN A 264 -16.80 -19.27 21.45
C ASN A 264 -15.92 -20.51 21.24
N ARG A 265 -14.88 -20.44 20.38
CA ARG A 265 -13.92 -21.54 20.20
C ARG A 265 -13.12 -21.79 21.48
N ALA A 266 -12.68 -20.74 22.16
CA ALA A 266 -12.01 -20.84 23.45
C ALA A 266 -12.90 -21.48 24.51
N LEU A 267 -14.14 -21.00 24.61
CA LEU A 267 -15.13 -21.56 25.53
C LEU A 267 -15.41 -23.04 25.22
N ALA A 268 -15.48 -23.42 23.95
CA ALA A 268 -15.66 -24.81 23.53
C ALA A 268 -14.46 -25.68 23.93
N ALA A 269 -13.23 -25.18 23.80
CA ALA A 269 -12.03 -25.89 24.23
C ALA A 269 -12.01 -26.10 25.76
N VAL A 270 -12.35 -25.07 26.54
CA VAL A 270 -12.45 -25.19 28.02
C VAL A 270 -13.55 -26.15 28.42
N LYS A 271 -14.73 -26.06 27.79
CA LYS A 271 -15.84 -27.01 28.01
C LYS A 271 -15.42 -28.45 27.73
N SER A 272 -14.66 -28.69 26.66
CA SER A 272 -14.14 -30.02 26.34
C SER A 272 -13.20 -30.54 27.43
N LYS A 273 -12.29 -29.70 27.94
CA LYS A 273 -11.39 -30.07 29.03
C LYS A 273 -12.14 -30.35 30.34
N LEU A 274 -13.14 -29.52 30.68
CA LEU A 274 -13.98 -29.73 31.86
C LEU A 274 -14.79 -31.03 31.77
N ASN A 275 -15.33 -31.34 30.59
CA ASN A 275 -16.02 -32.61 30.36
C ASN A 275 -15.07 -33.80 30.51
N ALA A 276 -13.86 -33.73 29.96
CA ALA A 276 -12.85 -34.78 30.11
C ALA A 276 -12.48 -34.98 31.59
N LEU A 277 -12.26 -33.90 32.35
CA LEU A 277 -11.98 -33.95 33.78
C LEU A 277 -13.16 -34.52 34.58
N GLY A 278 -14.39 -34.16 34.20
CA GLY A 278 -15.61 -34.72 34.75
C GLY A 278 -15.71 -36.22 34.52
N ILE A 279 -15.38 -36.70 33.32
CA ILE A 279 -15.33 -38.14 32.99
C ILE A 279 -14.29 -38.83 33.86
N VAL A 280 -13.05 -38.31 33.92
CA VAL A 280 -11.98 -38.90 34.74
C VAL A 280 -12.42 -39.00 36.19
N LYS A 281 -12.91 -37.90 36.79
CA LYS A 281 -13.38 -37.88 38.18
C LYS A 281 -14.53 -38.86 38.42
N ASN A 282 -15.47 -38.95 37.48
CA ASN A 282 -16.59 -39.87 37.61
C ASN A 282 -16.14 -41.33 37.51
N THR A 283 -15.25 -41.66 36.57
CA THR A 283 -14.65 -42.98 36.41
C THR A 283 -13.84 -43.38 37.65
N THR A 284 -12.99 -42.48 38.17
CA THR A 284 -12.21 -42.76 39.39
C THR A 284 -13.09 -42.96 40.62
N LEU A 285 -14.24 -42.28 40.70
CA LEU A 285 -15.17 -42.46 41.81
C LEU A 285 -16.06 -43.70 41.65
N ARG A 286 -16.27 -44.21 40.44
CA ARG A 286 -17.09 -45.39 40.20
C ARG A 286 -16.30 -46.69 40.29
N ASP A 287 -15.04 -46.69 39.89
CA ASP A 287 -14.14 -47.84 39.98
C ASP A 287 -13.55 -47.98 41.40
N GLU A 288 -13.66 -49.17 41.99
CA GLU A 288 -13.23 -49.43 43.37
C GLU A 288 -11.71 -49.27 43.54
N GLU A 289 -10.93 -49.77 42.58
CA GLU A 289 -9.47 -49.74 42.64
C GLU A 289 -8.93 -48.31 42.48
N LEU A 290 -9.44 -47.57 41.48
CA LEU A 290 -9.05 -46.19 41.25
C LEU A 290 -9.46 -45.28 42.42
N ARG A 291 -10.64 -45.52 43.01
CA ARG A 291 -11.10 -44.77 44.18
C ARG A 291 -10.18 -45.01 45.37
N ALA A 292 -9.84 -46.28 45.66
CA ALA A 292 -8.94 -46.63 46.74
C ALA A 292 -7.55 -46.01 46.56
N ARG A 293 -6.99 -46.05 45.35
CA ARG A 293 -5.71 -45.40 45.03
C ARG A 293 -5.77 -43.88 45.18
N SER A 294 -6.84 -43.24 44.72
CA SER A 294 -7.03 -41.79 44.86
C SER A 294 -7.14 -41.38 46.34
N GLN A 295 -7.92 -42.11 47.13
CA GLN A 295 -8.02 -41.86 48.57
C GLN A 295 -6.70 -42.11 49.29
N ALA A 296 -5.99 -43.19 48.95
CA ALA A 296 -4.68 -43.49 49.52
C ALA A 296 -3.66 -42.39 49.21
N TYR A 297 -3.65 -41.87 47.98
CA TYR A 297 -2.83 -40.71 47.61
C TYR A 297 -3.14 -39.49 48.49
N TRP A 298 -4.41 -39.09 48.60
CA TRP A 298 -4.79 -37.92 49.40
C TRP A 298 -4.54 -38.12 50.90
N LEU A 299 -4.78 -39.32 51.43
CA LEU A 299 -4.46 -39.65 52.82
C LEU A 299 -2.95 -39.64 53.08
N HIS A 300 -2.15 -40.13 52.13
CA HIS A 300 -0.70 -40.08 52.19
C HIS A 300 -0.22 -38.63 52.16
N GLU A 301 -0.75 -37.81 51.25
CA GLU A 301 -0.39 -36.39 51.14
C GLU A 301 -0.71 -35.62 52.44
N VAL A 302 -1.91 -35.80 52.99
CA VAL A 302 -2.31 -35.16 54.26
C VAL A 302 -1.42 -35.64 55.41
N ARG A 303 -1.08 -36.93 55.46
CA ARG A 303 -0.18 -37.48 56.47
C ARG A 303 1.23 -36.92 56.33
N LEU A 304 1.78 -36.91 55.12
CA LEU A 304 3.11 -36.38 54.81
C LEU A 304 3.19 -34.90 55.21
N VAL A 305 2.23 -34.09 54.79
CA VAL A 305 2.16 -32.67 55.16
C VAL A 305 2.06 -32.50 56.67
N ARG A 306 1.26 -33.32 57.35
CA ARG A 306 1.15 -33.28 58.82
C ARG A 306 2.45 -33.65 59.51
N GLU A 307 3.10 -34.74 59.12
CA GLU A 307 4.38 -35.18 59.69
C GLU A 307 5.47 -34.12 59.49
N VAL A 308 5.55 -33.55 58.27
CA VAL A 308 6.44 -32.42 57.97
C VAL A 308 6.12 -31.20 58.84
N MET A 309 4.85 -30.93 59.14
CA MET A 309 4.42 -29.84 60.02
C MET A 309 4.51 -30.17 61.53
N GLU A 310 4.93 -31.38 61.91
CA GLU A 310 5.23 -31.74 63.31
C GLU A 310 6.72 -31.52 63.65
N GLU A 311 7.59 -31.38 62.64
CA GLU A 311 9.00 -31.06 62.82
C GLU A 311 9.20 -29.61 63.28
N ARG A 312 9.84 -29.42 64.44
CA ARG A 312 10.07 -28.07 65.02
C ARG A 312 10.80 -27.13 64.06
N GLU A 313 11.77 -27.62 63.31
CA GLU A 313 12.53 -26.81 62.36
C GLU A 313 11.65 -26.30 61.21
N VAL A 314 10.69 -27.11 60.74
CA VAL A 314 9.73 -26.72 59.70
C VAL A 314 8.69 -25.75 60.26
N VAL A 315 8.18 -25.99 61.46
CA VAL A 315 7.21 -25.07 62.11
C VAL A 315 7.85 -23.72 62.41
N GLU A 316 9.07 -23.71 62.94
CA GLU A 316 9.85 -22.49 63.21
C GLU A 316 10.22 -21.80 61.88
N GLY A 317 10.55 -22.54 60.82
CA GLY A 317 10.81 -21.99 59.48
C GLY A 317 9.57 -21.44 58.78
N VAL A 318 8.40 -22.08 58.93
CA VAL A 318 7.11 -21.61 58.41
C VAL A 318 6.63 -20.39 59.17
N ASN A 319 6.77 -20.35 60.50
CA ASN A 319 6.45 -19.18 61.31
C ASN A 319 7.40 -18.01 61.04
N ASP A 320 8.72 -18.24 60.90
CA ASP A 320 9.68 -17.20 60.47
C ASP A 320 9.35 -16.69 59.06
N ALA A 321 8.97 -17.60 58.15
CA ALA A 321 8.50 -17.19 56.83
C ALA A 321 7.23 -16.34 56.93
N LEU A 322 6.23 -16.73 57.72
CA LEU A 322 4.96 -16.02 57.89
C LEU A 322 5.13 -14.65 58.56
N GLU A 323 6.02 -14.54 59.55
CA GLU A 323 6.24 -13.30 60.32
C GLU A 323 7.20 -12.33 59.62
N ASN A 324 8.26 -12.84 58.98
CA ASN A 324 9.38 -12.00 58.52
C ASN A 324 9.55 -11.95 56.99
N ARG A 325 9.03 -12.92 56.22
CA ARG A 325 9.32 -13.05 54.77
C ARG A 325 8.09 -13.06 53.86
N ILE A 326 6.92 -13.39 54.40
CA ILE A 326 5.67 -13.49 53.66
C ILE A 326 4.96 -12.15 53.75
N ASN A 327 5.05 -11.39 52.67
CA ASN A 327 4.19 -10.25 52.49
C ASN A 327 2.81 -10.76 52.05
N ILE A 328 1.82 -10.68 52.95
CA ILE A 328 0.43 -11.04 52.64
C ILE A 328 -0.05 -10.33 51.36
N GLN A 329 0.36 -9.09 51.12
CA GLN A 329 -0.01 -8.36 49.90
C GLN A 329 0.57 -9.01 48.64
N ASN A 330 1.78 -9.57 48.72
CA ASN A 330 2.39 -10.31 47.62
C ASN A 330 1.71 -11.67 47.41
N ILE A 331 1.30 -12.37 48.48
CA ILE A 331 0.54 -13.62 48.33
C ILE A 331 -0.84 -13.34 47.72
N THR A 332 -1.52 -12.28 48.15
CA THR A 332 -2.79 -11.88 47.54
C THR A 332 -2.58 -11.49 46.09
N ALA A 333 -1.51 -10.77 45.77
CA ALA A 333 -1.14 -10.43 44.39
C ALA A 333 -0.77 -11.65 43.56
N ASP A 334 -0.10 -12.66 44.14
CA ASP A 334 0.25 -13.92 43.47
C ASP A 334 -0.98 -14.83 43.29
N ALA A 335 -1.90 -14.86 44.25
CA ALA A 335 -3.18 -15.55 44.14
C ALA A 335 -4.08 -14.89 43.10
N GLU A 336 -4.10 -13.55 43.06
CA GLU A 336 -4.78 -12.77 42.04
C GLU A 336 -4.09 -12.96 40.68
N ALA A 337 -2.76 -12.99 40.62
CA ALA A 337 -2.00 -13.32 39.42
C ALA A 337 -2.20 -14.76 38.97
N TYR A 338 -2.37 -15.72 39.90
CA TYR A 338 -2.68 -17.11 39.58
C TYR A 338 -4.11 -17.24 39.06
N ALA A 339 -5.08 -16.57 39.69
CA ALA A 339 -6.45 -16.49 39.19
C ALA A 339 -6.45 -15.85 37.79
N GLN A 340 -5.80 -14.70 37.63
CA GLN A 340 -5.57 -14.05 36.34
C GLN A 340 -4.79 -14.95 35.37
N ASN A 341 -3.89 -15.83 35.83
CA ASN A 341 -3.13 -16.76 34.99
C ASN A 341 -3.96 -17.99 34.58
N VAL A 342 -4.97 -18.37 35.36
CA VAL A 342 -5.96 -19.42 35.01
C VAL A 342 -7.01 -18.85 34.06
N PHE A 343 -7.37 -17.59 34.25
CA PHE A 343 -8.19 -16.82 33.32
C PHE A 343 -7.38 -16.29 32.14
N LYS A 344 -6.05 -16.24 32.18
CA LYS A 344 -5.22 -15.74 31.07
C LYS A 344 -5.30 -16.58 29.83
N PRO A 345 -5.38 -17.93 29.85
CA PRO A 345 -5.65 -18.68 28.65
C PRO A 345 -7.01 -18.33 28.05
N LEU A 346 -7.98 -17.92 28.89
CA LEU A 346 -9.22 -17.32 28.43
C LEU A 346 -8.94 -15.92 27.88
N GLU A 347 -8.33 -14.99 28.62
CA GLU A 347 -7.95 -13.63 28.20
C GLU A 347 -6.85 -13.54 27.12
N GLN A 348 -6.11 -14.60 26.82
CA GLN A 348 -5.13 -14.74 25.74
C GLN A 348 -5.79 -15.42 24.56
N SER A 349 -6.89 -16.16 24.74
CA SER A 349 -7.78 -16.46 23.61
C SER A 349 -8.62 -15.23 23.26
N THR A 350 -9.26 -14.55 24.23
CA THR A 350 -9.88 -13.23 24.05
C THR A 350 -8.85 -12.11 23.77
N GLY A 351 -7.57 -12.31 24.06
CA GLY A 351 -6.49 -11.31 23.93
C GLY A 351 -5.53 -11.55 22.78
N GLU A 352 -5.40 -12.78 22.27
CA GLU A 352 -5.01 -13.03 20.88
C GLU A 352 -6.15 -12.61 19.96
N GLU A 353 -7.40 -12.67 20.43
CA GLU A 353 -8.52 -11.98 19.77
C GLU A 353 -8.41 -10.48 19.91
N GLU A 354 -8.13 -9.86 21.06
CA GLU A 354 -7.92 -8.41 21.22
C GLU A 354 -6.59 -7.87 20.65
N GLN A 355 -5.57 -8.71 20.45
CA GLN A 355 -4.35 -8.42 19.67
C GLN A 355 -4.52 -8.76 18.19
N GLN A 356 -5.50 -9.59 17.84
CA GLN A 356 -6.05 -9.56 16.51
C GLN A 356 -6.88 -8.29 16.37
N GLN A 357 -7.63 -7.84 17.42
CA GLN A 357 -8.57 -6.69 17.64
C GLN A 357 -7.99 -5.35 18.05
N GLN A 358 -6.69 -5.18 17.85
CA GLN A 358 -6.05 -3.89 17.64
C GLN A 358 -5.50 -3.92 16.24
#